data_AF-A0A7V9QAE0-F1
#
_entry.id   AF-A0A7V9QAE0-F1
#
_cell.length_a   1.000
_cell.length_b   1.000
_cell.length_c   1.000
_cell.angle_alpha   90.00
_cell.angle_beta   90.00
_cell.angle_gamma   90.00
#
_symmetry.space_group_name_H-M   'P 1'
#
loop_
_entity.id
_entity.type
_entity.pdbx_description
1 polymer ?
#
loop_
_entity_poly.entity_id
_entity_poly.type
_entity_poly.pdbx_seq_one_letter_code
_entity_poly.pdbx_strand_id
1 'polypeptide(L)'
;MQRLASLFTSALAVVVVAAGCTDVPTEVHSMHETEASFAHNAQGGAEIGTTLGWFDGKVVTLFYNKDFFCAQPPSSGADSGCSLGAEPEVMPRGGNIPVVYVMVPLFSPAPPNLHCPVSGECINHPATMDLTRVFGAGTENASLPPHSHIIDKRVSGWWEIEVIGVTDRAVWDRIAAARDLKTVRELQEAGVGITGDIPSNLFLFFGVRP
;
A
#
# COMPACT_ATOMS: atom_id res chain seq x y z
N MET A 1 42.53 -27.08 -56.38
CA MET A 1 43.17 -27.67 -55.18
C MET A 1 42.04 -27.94 -54.18
N GLN A 2 41.27 -29.04 -54.21
CA GLN A 2 41.61 -30.43 -53.78
C GLN A 2 42.16 -30.43 -52.33
N ARG A 3 41.61 -31.09 -51.28
CA ARG A 3 40.75 -32.29 -51.13
C ARG A 3 40.17 -32.43 -49.68
N LEU A 4 39.02 -33.13 -49.58
CA LEU A 4 38.61 -34.22 -48.63
C LEU A 4 38.74 -34.00 -47.09
N ALA A 5 37.69 -34.02 -46.27
CA ALA A 5 36.75 -35.10 -45.88
C ALA A 5 37.38 -36.26 -45.06
N SER A 6 36.89 -36.49 -43.83
CA SER A 6 36.50 -37.84 -43.37
C SER A 6 35.74 -37.81 -42.03
N LEU A 7 34.55 -38.43 -42.03
CA LEU A 7 33.84 -38.98 -40.87
C LEU A 7 34.45 -40.34 -40.47
N PHE A 8 34.21 -40.84 -39.24
CA PHE A 8 33.84 -42.22 -38.87
C PHE A 8 33.38 -42.23 -37.37
N THR A 9 32.11 -42.45 -36.98
CA THR A 9 31.42 -43.73 -36.60
C THR A 9 32.15 -44.55 -35.50
N SER A 10 31.58 -45.10 -34.41
CA SER A 10 30.29 -45.79 -34.19
C SER A 10 30.11 -46.21 -32.70
N ALA A 11 28.85 -46.28 -32.23
CA ALA A 11 28.16 -47.40 -31.52
C ALA A 11 28.73 -47.99 -30.20
N LEU A 12 28.03 -48.65 -29.26
CA LEU A 12 26.63 -49.01 -28.92
C LEU A 12 26.78 -49.92 -27.67
N ALA A 13 25.96 -49.80 -26.63
CA ALA A 13 25.56 -50.96 -25.80
C ALA A 13 24.40 -50.65 -24.86
N VAL A 14 23.41 -51.53 -24.92
CA VAL A 14 22.20 -51.71 -24.10
C VAL A 14 22.51 -52.68 -22.95
N VAL A 15 21.66 -52.70 -21.88
CA VAL A 15 21.32 -53.79 -20.90
C VAL A 15 21.15 -53.16 -19.50
N VAL A 16 20.16 -53.41 -18.62
CA VAL A 16 19.02 -54.33 -18.52
C VAL A 16 18.01 -53.76 -17.49
N VAL A 17 16.76 -54.22 -17.58
CA VAL A 17 15.60 -53.92 -16.69
C VAL A 17 15.71 -54.67 -15.35
N ALA A 18 15.36 -54.01 -14.24
CA ALA A 18 14.90 -54.68 -13.03
C ALA A 18 13.75 -53.88 -12.38
N ALA A 19 12.74 -54.62 -11.94
CA ALA A 19 11.45 -54.13 -11.48
C ALA A 19 11.43 -53.80 -9.98
N GLY A 20 10.57 -52.85 -9.61
CA GLY A 20 9.77 -52.85 -8.38
C GLY A 20 10.44 -52.35 -7.10
N CYS A 21 10.04 -51.15 -6.66
CA CYS A 21 9.25 -50.97 -5.43
C CYS A 21 8.69 -49.54 -5.40
N THR A 22 7.49 -49.44 -4.85
CA THR A 22 6.61 -48.29 -4.67
C THR A 22 7.27 -47.11 -3.99
N ASP A 23 6.95 -45.88 -4.41
CA ASP A 23 6.58 -44.76 -3.52
C ASP A 23 5.84 -43.67 -4.33
N VAL A 24 4.68 -43.27 -3.81
CA VAL A 24 3.83 -42.12 -4.18
C VAL A 24 3.83 -41.21 -2.93
N PRO A 25 3.61 -39.88 -2.97
CA PRO A 25 3.73 -38.87 -4.02
C PRO A 25 4.67 -37.70 -3.59
N THR A 26 5.03 -36.82 -4.51
CA THR A 26 5.07 -35.39 -4.15
C THR A 26 4.70 -34.58 -5.38
N GLU A 27 3.41 -34.31 -5.53
CA GLU A 27 3.00 -33.14 -6.30
C GLU A 27 3.68 -31.93 -5.66
N VAL A 28 4.58 -31.30 -6.41
CA VAL A 28 4.96 -29.92 -6.15
C VAL A 28 3.73 -29.07 -6.42
N HIS A 29 2.89 -28.96 -5.40
CA HIS A 29 1.83 -27.96 -5.34
C HIS A 29 2.52 -26.61 -5.53
N SER A 30 2.26 -26.01 -6.68
CA SER A 30 2.57 -24.61 -6.94
C SER A 30 1.96 -23.83 -5.78
N MET A 31 2.82 -23.23 -4.94
CA MET A 31 2.37 -22.27 -3.95
C MET A 31 1.94 -21.04 -4.72
N HIS A 32 0.72 -21.11 -5.26
CA HIS A 32 -0.11 -19.94 -5.40
C HIS A 32 -0.25 -19.43 -3.98
N GLU A 33 0.55 -18.44 -3.61
CA GLU A 33 0.28 -17.58 -2.47
C GLU A 33 -1.11 -17.03 -2.73
N THR A 34 -2.08 -17.75 -2.18
CA THR A 34 -3.41 -17.23 -2.00
C THR A 34 -3.17 -16.13 -0.98
N GLU A 35 -3.11 -14.88 -1.44
CA GLU A 35 -3.33 -13.68 -0.62
C GLU A 35 -4.77 -13.79 -0.08
N ALA A 36 -5.01 -14.80 0.76
CA ALA A 36 -6.26 -15.10 1.38
C ALA A 36 -6.42 -14.11 2.52
N SER A 37 -7.11 -13.01 2.22
CA SER A 37 -8.00 -12.34 3.17
C SER A 37 -7.45 -12.29 4.61
N PHE A 38 -6.32 -11.61 4.81
CA PHE A 38 -6.15 -10.91 6.08
C PHE A 38 -7.17 -9.78 6.08
N ALA A 39 -8.37 -10.16 6.51
CA ALA A 39 -9.56 -9.37 6.53
C ALA A 39 -9.26 -8.06 7.24
N HIS A 40 -9.41 -6.97 6.50
CA HIS A 40 -9.71 -5.69 7.10
C HIS A 40 -10.92 -5.92 8.03
N ASN A 41 -10.71 -5.98 9.34
CA ASN A 41 -11.79 -5.81 10.32
C ASN A 41 -12.06 -4.31 10.52
N ALA A 42 -11.93 -3.54 9.44
CA ALA A 42 -12.08 -2.11 9.46
C ALA A 42 -13.57 -1.79 9.37
N GLN A 43 -14.14 -1.39 10.49
CA GLN A 43 -15.44 -0.76 10.58
C GLN A 43 -15.20 0.59 11.24
N GLY A 44 -15.71 1.66 10.64
CA GLY A 44 -15.68 2.98 11.26
C GLY A 44 -16.30 2.93 12.66
N GLY A 45 -15.57 3.39 13.68
CA GLY A 45 -16.03 3.39 15.08
C GLY A 45 -15.78 2.11 15.89
N ALA A 46 -15.08 1.09 15.36
CA ALA A 46 -14.63 -0.03 16.18
C ALA A 46 -13.46 0.38 17.10
N GLU A 47 -13.44 -0.16 18.34
CA GLU A 47 -12.44 0.17 19.35
C GLU A 47 -11.01 -0.23 18.94
N ILE A 48 -10.89 -1.36 18.25
CA ILE A 48 -9.64 -1.95 17.79
C ILE A 48 -9.85 -2.52 16.38
N GLY A 49 -8.84 -2.39 15.52
CA GLY A 49 -8.85 -3.04 14.21
C GLY A 49 -7.51 -2.97 13.51
N THR A 50 -7.48 -3.45 12.27
CA THR A 50 -6.26 -3.52 11.47
C THR A 50 -6.52 -3.14 10.02
N THR A 51 -5.50 -2.56 9.40
CA THR A 51 -5.38 -2.47 7.94
C THR A 51 -4.04 -3.05 7.52
N LEU A 52 -3.86 -3.19 6.21
CA LEU A 52 -2.55 -3.46 5.63
C LEU A 52 -1.78 -2.15 5.40
N GLY A 53 -0.48 -2.30 5.23
CA GLY A 53 0.47 -1.26 4.84
C GLY A 53 1.61 -1.86 4.01
N TRP A 54 2.34 -1.01 3.31
CA TRP A 54 3.57 -1.36 2.61
C TRP A 54 4.78 -0.79 3.35
N PHE A 55 5.81 -1.61 3.51
CA PHE A 55 7.07 -1.26 4.14
C PHE A 55 8.20 -2.10 3.54
N ASP A 56 9.19 -1.45 2.94
CA ASP A 56 10.45 -2.06 2.51
C ASP A 56 10.25 -3.37 1.71
N GLY A 57 9.42 -3.30 0.66
CA GLY A 57 9.14 -4.44 -0.21
C GLY A 57 8.12 -5.44 0.33
N LYS A 58 7.54 -5.19 1.51
CA LYS A 58 6.66 -6.14 2.21
C LYS A 58 5.31 -5.53 2.53
N VAL A 59 4.30 -6.41 2.59
CA VAL A 59 3.04 -6.09 3.26
C VAL A 59 3.26 -6.23 4.76
N VAL A 60 2.73 -5.29 5.54
CA VAL A 60 2.74 -5.27 7.00
C VAL A 60 1.33 -5.02 7.51
N THR A 61 1.10 -5.33 8.78
CA THR A 61 -0.18 -5.02 9.45
C THR A 61 -0.06 -3.74 10.26
N LEU A 62 -0.96 -2.79 10.03
CA LEU A 62 -1.12 -1.59 10.85
C LEU A 62 -2.23 -1.86 11.87
N PHE A 63 -1.90 -1.78 13.15
CA PHE A 63 -2.81 -2.09 14.26
C PHE A 63 -3.27 -0.82 14.97
N TYR A 64 -4.58 -0.60 14.96
CA TYR A 64 -5.24 0.60 15.49
C TYR A 64 -5.96 0.26 16.79
N ASN A 65 -5.83 1.14 17.79
CA ASN A 65 -6.49 1.01 19.10
C ASN A 65 -6.80 2.37 19.75
N LYS A 66 -6.79 3.43 18.94
CA LYS A 66 -7.11 4.80 19.32
C LYS A 66 -7.60 5.50 18.06
N ASP A 67 -8.58 6.37 18.25
CA ASP A 67 -9.16 7.18 17.19
C ASP A 67 -8.14 8.18 16.61
N PHE A 68 -8.46 8.72 15.44
CA PHE A 68 -7.66 9.76 14.79
C PHE A 68 -7.70 11.08 15.57
N PHE A 69 -6.81 12.00 15.20
CA PHE A 69 -6.79 13.36 15.70
C PHE A 69 -6.62 14.34 14.55
N CYS A 70 -7.43 15.40 14.52
CA CYS A 70 -7.31 16.47 13.54
C CYS A 70 -6.94 17.78 14.22
N ALA A 71 -5.71 18.23 13.94
CA ALA A 71 -5.14 19.42 14.53
C ALA A 71 -5.83 20.68 14.03
N GLN A 72 -5.90 21.69 14.90
CA GLN A 72 -6.46 22.99 14.58
C GLN A 72 -5.48 24.07 15.04
N PRO A 73 -5.23 25.12 14.21
CA PRO A 73 -5.55 25.23 12.78
C PRO A 73 -4.86 24.17 11.89
N PRO A 74 -5.28 24.00 10.61
CA PRO A 74 -6.24 24.78 9.82
C PRO A 74 -7.71 24.42 10.08
N SER A 75 -8.62 25.41 9.93
CA SER A 75 -10.06 25.16 9.96
C SER A 75 -10.50 24.24 8.83
N SER A 76 -11.41 23.33 9.14
CA SER A 76 -11.99 22.36 8.21
C SER A 76 -13.50 22.58 8.07
N GLY A 77 -14.02 22.43 6.85
CA GLY A 77 -15.45 22.35 6.56
C GLY A 77 -16.06 20.96 6.73
N ALA A 78 -15.27 19.94 7.07
CA ALA A 78 -15.75 18.56 7.22
C ALA A 78 -16.28 18.28 8.62
N ASP A 79 -17.24 17.37 8.73
CA ASP A 79 -17.82 16.93 10.00
C ASP A 79 -16.78 16.35 10.96
N SER A 80 -15.70 15.78 10.43
CA SER A 80 -14.57 15.23 11.20
C SER A 80 -13.61 16.31 11.74
N GLY A 81 -13.67 17.54 11.22
CA GLY A 81 -12.67 18.58 11.48
C GLY A 81 -11.33 18.37 10.76
N CYS A 82 -11.23 17.35 9.90
CA CYS A 82 -10.00 17.01 9.16
C CYS A 82 -9.97 17.69 7.79
N SER A 83 -8.79 18.06 7.31
CA SER A 83 -8.59 18.75 6.05
C SER A 83 -7.29 18.32 5.38
N LEU A 84 -7.30 18.38 4.05
CA LEU A 84 -6.15 18.15 3.19
C LEU A 84 -5.66 19.49 2.60
N GLY A 85 -4.36 19.60 2.37
CA GLY A 85 -3.73 20.71 1.66
C GLY A 85 -3.17 21.81 2.57
N ALA A 86 -3.01 21.54 3.87
CA ALA A 86 -2.35 22.45 4.80
C ALA A 86 -1.75 21.70 5.99
N GLU A 87 -0.61 22.19 6.47
CA GLU A 87 0.10 21.68 7.64
C GLU A 87 -0.66 21.96 8.94
N PRO A 88 -0.56 21.07 9.94
CA PRO A 88 -1.11 21.30 11.27
C PRO A 88 -0.24 22.29 12.07
N GLU A 89 -0.87 23.18 12.84
CA GLU A 89 -0.14 24.08 13.74
C GLU A 89 0.09 23.47 15.14
N VAL A 90 -0.76 22.52 15.55
CA VAL A 90 -0.73 21.90 16.89
C VAL A 90 -0.62 20.40 16.78
N MET A 91 0.56 19.86 17.09
CA MET A 91 0.84 18.43 17.05
C MET A 91 0.21 17.69 18.24
N PRO A 92 -0.21 16.42 18.10
CA PRO A 92 -0.78 15.63 19.20
C PRO A 92 0.22 15.27 20.31
N ARG A 93 1.53 15.44 20.04
CA ARG A 93 2.61 15.34 21.02
C ARG A 93 3.82 16.13 20.56
N GLY A 94 4.73 16.43 21.49
CA GLY A 94 6.05 16.97 21.16
C GLY A 94 6.98 15.95 20.48
N GLY A 95 8.06 16.48 19.90
CA GLY A 95 9.09 15.70 19.20
C GLY A 95 8.68 15.30 17.78
N ASN A 96 9.58 14.60 17.09
CA ASN A 96 9.32 14.16 15.71
C ASN A 96 8.19 13.12 15.67
N ILE A 97 7.22 13.32 14.79
CA ILE A 97 6.13 12.38 14.49
C ILE A 97 6.47 11.76 13.12
N PRO A 98 6.51 10.42 12.99
CA PRO A 98 6.76 9.79 11.70
C PRO A 98 5.58 10.01 10.75
N VAL A 99 5.86 10.03 9.44
CA VAL A 99 4.84 10.17 8.39
C VAL A 99 4.41 8.80 7.89
N VAL A 100 3.11 8.63 7.69
CA VAL A 100 2.54 7.59 6.83
C VAL A 100 2.02 8.25 5.57
N TYR A 101 2.41 7.69 4.43
CA TYR A 101 2.04 8.18 3.12
C TYR A 101 0.79 7.45 2.65
N VAL A 102 -0.27 8.22 2.41
CA VAL A 102 -1.57 7.70 1.98
C VAL A 102 -1.69 7.83 0.47
N MET A 103 -1.65 6.70 -0.21
CA MET A 103 -1.76 6.62 -1.66
C MET A 103 -3.23 6.57 -2.07
N VAL A 104 -3.70 7.57 -2.81
CA VAL A 104 -5.09 7.67 -3.29
C VAL A 104 -5.12 7.50 -4.82
N PRO A 105 -5.77 6.46 -5.37
CA PRO A 105 -5.98 6.33 -6.79
C PRO A 105 -7.02 7.37 -7.26
N LEU A 106 -6.61 8.26 -8.16
CA LEU A 106 -7.44 9.30 -8.79
C LEU A 106 -7.81 8.91 -10.24
N PHE A 107 -7.92 7.61 -10.51
CA PHE A 107 -8.35 7.04 -11.79
C PHE A 107 -9.45 6.00 -11.56
N SER A 108 -10.15 5.65 -12.63
CA SER A 108 -11.22 4.65 -12.61
C SER A 108 -10.97 3.53 -13.63
N PRO A 109 -11.26 2.27 -13.30
CA PRO A 109 -11.71 1.79 -11.99
C PRO A 109 -10.58 1.83 -10.94
N ALA A 110 -10.95 1.96 -9.67
CA ALA A 110 -10.00 1.87 -8.57
C ALA A 110 -9.35 0.46 -8.50
N PRO A 111 -8.12 0.35 -8.00
CA PRO A 111 -7.46 -0.92 -7.75
C PRO A 111 -8.28 -1.82 -6.80
N PRO A 112 -8.37 -3.14 -7.04
CA PRO A 112 -9.21 -4.03 -6.25
C PRO A 112 -8.65 -4.36 -4.85
N ASN A 113 -7.37 -4.10 -4.60
CA ASN A 113 -6.63 -4.52 -3.40
C ASN A 113 -6.16 -3.32 -2.54
N LEU A 114 -7.00 -2.30 -2.41
CA LEU A 114 -6.74 -1.17 -1.54
C LEU A 114 -6.78 -1.57 -0.06
N HIS A 115 -5.90 -0.98 0.76
CA HIS A 115 -5.86 -1.29 2.19
C HIS A 115 -7.07 -0.72 2.97
N CYS A 116 -7.70 0.32 2.44
CA CYS A 116 -8.98 0.85 2.87
C CYS A 116 -9.86 0.97 1.60
N PRO A 117 -10.62 -0.07 1.22
CA PRO A 117 -11.30 -0.10 -0.07
C PRO A 117 -12.67 0.59 -0.05
N VAL A 118 -13.28 0.80 1.12
CA VAL A 118 -14.60 1.41 1.27
C VAL A 118 -14.47 2.85 1.71
N SER A 119 -15.10 3.76 0.98
CA SER A 119 -15.04 5.19 1.28
C SER A 119 -15.66 5.49 2.64
N GLY A 120 -14.95 6.25 3.48
CA GLY A 120 -15.44 6.68 4.80
C GLY A 120 -15.51 5.61 5.89
N GLU A 121 -15.14 4.35 5.61
CA GLU A 121 -15.36 3.24 6.56
C GLU A 121 -14.06 2.63 7.15
N CYS A 122 -12.91 3.28 6.96
CA CYS A 122 -11.66 2.73 7.50
C CYS A 122 -11.57 2.88 9.03
N ILE A 123 -10.96 1.88 9.70
CA ILE A 123 -10.86 1.80 11.17
C ILE A 123 -10.14 3.00 11.77
N ASN A 124 -10.73 3.68 12.75
CA ASN A 124 -10.11 4.84 13.42
C ASN A 124 -9.63 5.93 12.45
N HIS A 125 -10.31 6.07 11.31
CA HIS A 125 -10.12 7.14 10.35
C HIS A 125 -11.34 8.07 10.37
N PRO A 126 -11.18 9.33 9.91
CA PRO A 126 -12.33 10.18 9.69
C PRO A 126 -13.20 9.63 8.56
N ALA A 127 -14.52 9.71 8.71
CA ALA A 127 -15.44 9.35 7.62
C ALA A 127 -15.42 10.39 6.49
N THR A 128 -15.12 11.65 6.81
CA THR A 128 -15.11 12.77 5.88
C THR A 128 -13.84 13.62 6.00
N MET A 129 -13.49 14.36 4.94
CA MET A 129 -12.38 15.29 4.91
C MET A 129 -12.73 16.54 4.10
N ASP A 130 -12.20 17.69 4.52
CA ASP A 130 -12.25 18.93 3.75
C ASP A 130 -11.11 18.94 2.75
N LEU A 131 -11.46 18.88 1.47
CA LEU A 131 -10.50 18.84 0.38
C LEU A 131 -10.46 20.15 -0.41
N THR A 132 -11.12 21.21 0.07
CA THR A 132 -11.31 22.46 -0.68
C THR A 132 -10.00 23.14 -1.09
N ARG A 133 -8.93 22.99 -0.30
CA ARG A 133 -7.61 23.54 -0.63
C ARG A 133 -6.94 22.86 -1.81
N VAL A 134 -7.36 21.63 -2.12
CA VAL A 134 -6.80 20.83 -3.22
C VAL A 134 -7.73 20.81 -4.42
N PHE A 135 -9.04 20.64 -4.21
CA PHE A 135 -10.02 20.44 -5.28
C PHE A 135 -11.02 21.59 -5.46
N GLY A 136 -10.99 22.61 -4.60
CA GLY A 136 -11.85 23.79 -4.70
C GLY A 136 -13.21 23.62 -3.99
N ALA A 137 -14.08 24.61 -4.17
CA ALA A 137 -15.40 24.64 -3.53
C ALA A 137 -16.28 23.44 -3.94
N GLY A 138 -17.11 22.98 -3.00
CA GLY A 138 -17.96 21.79 -3.17
C GLY A 138 -17.33 20.49 -2.65
N THR A 139 -16.12 20.55 -2.09
CA THR A 139 -15.42 19.41 -1.48
C THR A 139 -15.16 19.62 0.02
N GLU A 140 -15.97 20.42 0.69
CA GLU A 140 -15.83 20.79 2.11
C GLU A 140 -16.00 19.59 3.05
N ASN A 141 -16.85 18.62 2.69
CA ASN A 141 -17.18 17.46 3.52
C ASN A 141 -17.21 16.19 2.67
N ALA A 142 -16.15 15.97 1.89
CA ALA A 142 -16.05 14.82 1.00
C ALA A 142 -15.85 13.52 1.82
N SER A 143 -16.45 12.42 1.40
CA SER A 143 -16.16 11.11 1.99
C SER A 143 -14.67 10.76 1.80
N LEU A 144 -14.05 10.20 2.84
CA LEU A 144 -12.65 9.77 2.76
C LEU A 144 -12.49 8.76 1.60
N PRO A 145 -11.65 9.03 0.59
CA PRO A 145 -11.58 8.17 -0.58
C PRO A 145 -10.90 6.83 -0.24
N PRO A 146 -11.18 5.76 -1.00
CA PRO A 146 -10.42 4.51 -0.89
C PRO A 146 -8.91 4.74 -1.12
N HIS A 147 -8.05 4.07 -0.34
CA HIS A 147 -6.60 4.33 -0.34
C HIS A 147 -5.75 3.15 0.17
N SER A 148 -4.43 3.27 0.00
CA SER A 148 -3.41 2.39 0.59
C SER A 148 -2.37 3.16 1.38
N HIS A 149 -1.61 2.47 2.22
CA HIS A 149 -0.62 3.06 3.12
C HIS A 149 0.79 2.62 2.78
N ILE A 150 1.74 3.55 2.80
CA ILE A 150 3.18 3.30 2.76
C ILE A 150 3.81 3.93 4.01
N ILE A 151 4.71 3.19 4.66
CA ILE A 151 5.51 3.67 5.79
C ILE A 151 6.99 3.41 5.54
N ASP A 152 7.85 4.21 6.15
CA ASP A 152 9.31 4.09 6.07
C ASP A 152 9.96 3.73 7.41
N LYS A 153 9.15 3.59 8.48
CA LYS A 153 9.60 3.25 9.84
C LYS A 153 8.71 2.17 10.44
N ARG A 154 9.25 1.38 11.37
CA ARG A 154 8.48 0.42 12.19
C ARG A 154 8.42 0.90 13.63
N VAL A 155 7.47 1.76 13.92
CA VAL A 155 7.24 2.34 15.26
C VAL A 155 5.77 2.28 15.63
N SER A 156 5.46 2.57 16.90
CA SER A 156 4.10 2.67 17.40
C SER A 156 3.85 4.06 17.96
N GLY A 157 2.62 4.56 17.78
CA GLY A 157 2.20 5.84 18.33
C GLY A 157 1.46 6.69 17.31
N TRP A 158 1.55 8.00 17.47
CA TRP A 158 1.04 8.96 16.49
C TRP A 158 1.86 8.96 15.21
N TRP A 159 1.16 9.07 14.09
CA TRP A 159 1.67 9.22 12.73
C TRP A 159 1.00 10.41 12.07
N GLU A 160 1.79 11.21 11.38
CA GLU A 160 1.34 12.29 10.52
C GLU A 160 0.93 11.74 9.16
N ILE A 161 -0.08 12.35 8.53
CA ILE A 161 -0.60 11.92 7.24
C ILE A 161 -0.17 12.90 6.16
N GLU A 162 0.57 12.38 5.19
CA GLU A 162 0.75 13.04 3.89
C GLU A 162 0.05 12.22 2.81
N VAL A 163 -0.72 12.88 1.96
CA VAL A 163 -1.48 12.23 0.88
C VAL A 163 -0.73 12.36 -0.44
N ILE A 164 -0.73 11.27 -1.20
CA ILE A 164 -0.17 11.22 -2.55
C ILE A 164 -1.26 10.73 -3.51
N GLY A 165 -1.70 11.60 -4.40
CA GLY A 165 -2.64 11.27 -5.46
C GLY A 165 -1.92 10.56 -6.61
N VAL A 166 -2.48 9.46 -7.10
CA VAL A 166 -1.96 8.71 -8.25
C VAL A 166 -2.99 8.74 -9.36
N THR A 167 -2.69 9.42 -10.47
CA THR A 167 -3.63 9.63 -11.59
C THR A 167 -3.44 8.61 -12.71
N ASP A 168 -2.40 7.80 -12.67
CA ASP A 168 -2.06 6.82 -13.70
C ASP A 168 -2.03 5.39 -13.14
N ARG A 169 -2.69 4.46 -13.83
CA ARG A 169 -2.81 3.06 -13.41
C ARG A 169 -1.45 2.34 -13.42
N ALA A 170 -0.60 2.58 -14.41
CA ALA A 170 0.71 1.94 -14.50
C ALA A 170 1.65 2.46 -13.40
N VAL A 171 1.52 3.74 -13.02
CA VAL A 171 2.22 4.30 -11.86
C VAL A 171 1.78 3.62 -10.57
N TRP A 172 0.47 3.44 -10.36
CA TRP A 172 -0.04 2.69 -9.21
C TRP A 172 0.50 1.26 -9.16
N ASP A 173 0.43 0.54 -10.28
CA ASP A 173 0.86 -0.87 -10.35
C ASP A 173 2.36 -1.00 -10.01
N ARG A 174 3.20 -0.05 -10.41
CA ARG A 174 4.62 -0.02 -10.02
C ARG A 174 4.81 0.16 -8.52
N ILE A 175 4.05 1.06 -7.90
CA ILE A 175 4.10 1.29 -6.45
C ILE A 175 3.63 0.05 -5.69
N ALA A 176 2.50 -0.54 -6.11
CA ALA A 176 1.91 -1.71 -5.48
C ALA A 176 2.78 -2.98 -5.63
N ALA A 177 3.54 -3.08 -6.73
CA ALA A 177 4.52 -4.14 -6.93
C ALA A 177 5.77 -3.94 -6.06
N ALA A 178 6.29 -2.72 -5.97
CA ALA A 178 7.49 -2.43 -5.21
C ALA A 178 7.27 -2.38 -3.70
N ARG A 179 6.11 -1.90 -3.23
CA ARG A 179 5.72 -1.83 -1.81
C ARG A 179 6.74 -1.08 -0.93
N ASP A 180 7.36 -0.04 -1.48
CA ASP A 180 8.34 0.79 -0.79
C ASP A 180 8.22 2.28 -1.14
N LEU A 181 8.67 3.13 -0.21
CA LEU A 181 8.66 4.58 -0.39
C LEU A 181 9.69 5.04 -1.43
N LYS A 182 10.79 4.30 -1.60
CA LYS A 182 11.87 4.65 -2.55
C LYS A 182 11.33 4.75 -3.97
N THR A 183 10.51 3.78 -4.39
CA THR A 183 9.87 3.73 -5.70
C THR A 183 8.89 4.89 -5.88
N VAL A 184 8.15 5.26 -4.84
CA VAL A 184 7.28 6.45 -4.87
C VAL A 184 8.11 7.71 -5.14
N ARG A 185 9.25 7.88 -4.46
CA ARG A 185 10.12 9.05 -4.67
C ARG A 185 10.67 9.12 -6.10
N GLU A 186 11.12 7.99 -6.64
CA GLU A 186 11.58 7.92 -8.04
C GLU A 186 10.47 8.28 -9.04
N LEU A 187 9.23 7.88 -8.76
CA LEU A 187 8.06 8.20 -9.60
C LEU A 187 7.67 9.68 -9.50
N GLN A 188 7.73 10.27 -8.31
CA GLN A 188 7.48 11.70 -8.11
C GLN A 188 8.54 12.57 -8.80
N GLU A 189 9.80 12.17 -8.73
CA GLU A 189 10.89 12.85 -9.43
C GLU A 189 10.72 12.80 -10.97
N ALA A 190 10.18 11.70 -11.50
CA ALA A 190 9.85 11.58 -12.91
C ALA A 190 8.66 12.48 -13.34
N GLY A 191 7.80 12.90 -12.42
CA GLY A 191 6.84 14.00 -12.60
C GLY A 191 5.58 13.70 -13.41
N VAL A 192 5.22 12.43 -13.64
CA VAL A 192 4.02 12.07 -14.41
C VAL A 192 3.20 11.01 -13.68
N GLY A 193 1.89 11.24 -13.55
CA GLY A 193 0.94 10.25 -13.03
C GLY A 193 0.85 10.16 -11.50
N ILE A 194 1.56 11.04 -10.78
CA ILE A 194 1.63 11.08 -9.31
C ILE A 194 1.83 12.51 -8.82
N THR A 195 1.22 12.88 -7.69
CA THR A 195 1.43 14.18 -7.05
C THR A 195 2.68 14.17 -6.17
N GLY A 196 3.16 15.35 -5.78
CA GLY A 196 3.99 15.46 -4.58
C GLY A 196 3.23 15.07 -3.31
N ASP A 197 3.87 15.22 -2.17
CA ASP A 197 3.26 14.98 -0.87
C ASP A 197 2.35 16.16 -0.52
N ILE A 198 1.10 15.86 -0.22
CA ILE A 198 0.08 16.86 0.13
C ILE A 198 -0.13 16.77 1.64
N PRO A 199 0.20 17.83 2.41
CA PRO A 199 0.08 17.80 3.85
C PRO A 199 -1.38 17.79 4.28
N SER A 200 -1.64 17.30 5.49
CA SER A 200 -2.97 17.30 6.11
C SER A 200 -2.87 17.66 7.58
N ASN A 201 -3.99 18.03 8.20
CA ASN A 201 -4.04 18.20 9.65
C ASN A 201 -4.35 16.89 10.40
N LEU A 202 -4.39 15.75 9.70
CA LEU A 202 -4.83 14.46 10.22
C LEU A 202 -3.64 13.68 10.79
N PHE A 203 -3.86 13.10 11.97
CA PHE A 203 -2.96 12.17 12.62
C PHE A 203 -3.67 10.86 12.92
N LEU A 204 -2.99 9.75 12.70
CA LEU A 204 -3.45 8.42 13.05
C LEU A 204 -2.63 7.84 14.20
N PHE A 205 -3.23 6.95 14.98
CA PHE A 205 -2.53 6.22 16.03
C PHE A 205 -2.53 4.72 15.75
N PHE A 206 -1.36 4.18 15.42
CA PHE A 206 -1.21 2.76 15.18
C PHE A 206 0.20 2.24 15.51
N GLY A 207 0.29 0.93 15.65
CA GLY A 207 1.55 0.19 15.70
C GLY A 207 1.76 -0.67 14.45
N VAL A 208 3.01 -0.89 14.08
CA VAL A 208 3.38 -1.73 12.94
C VAL A 208 3.69 -3.15 13.40
N ARG A 209 3.02 -4.14 12.82
CA ARG A 209 3.26 -5.56 13.05
C ARG A 209 3.83 -6.22 11.79
N PRO A 210 4.71 -7.24 11.93
CA PRO A 210 5.18 -8.04 10.80
C PRO A 210 4.04 -8.60 9.96
#